data_AF-A0A1H8EIQ0-F1
#
_entry.id   AF-A0A1H8EIQ0-F1
#
_cell.length_a   1.000
_cell.length_b   1.000
_cell.length_c   1.000
_cell.angle_alpha   90.00
_cell.angle_beta   90.00
_cell.angle_gamma   90.00
#
_symmetry.space_group_name_H-M   'P 1'
#
loop_
_entity.id
_entity.type
_entity.pdbx_description
1 polymer ?
#
loop_
_entity_poly.entity_id
_entity_poly.type
_entity_poly.pdbx_seq_one_letter_code
_entity_poly.pdbx_strand_id
1 'polypeptide(L)' 'MQCKKCNAVMRLDDKDVDYRYIDYYYACDNCNSSCYVKKNKQKKVIRVVWTDEDGRCLN' A
#
# COMPACT_ATOMS: atom_id res chain seq x y z
N MET A 1 3.22 1.59 -7.58
CA MET A 1 4.08 1.61 -6.36
C MET A 1 5.18 0.56 -6.57
N GLN A 2 6.39 0.72 -6.02
CA GLN A 2 7.44 -0.31 -6.07
C GLN A 2 7.54 -1.02 -4.72
N CYS A 3 7.58 -2.36 -4.71
CA CYS A 3 7.66 -3.17 -3.50
C CYS A 3 8.98 -2.94 -2.75
N LYS A 4 8.95 -2.59 -1.46
CA LYS A 4 10.18 -2.44 -0.64
C LYS A 4 11.02 -3.73 -0.54
N LYS A 5 10.40 -4.92 -0.61
CA LYS A 5 11.07 -6.20 -0.38
C LYS A 5 11.83 -6.69 -1.62
N CYS A 6 11.14 -6.77 -2.76
CA CYS A 6 11.69 -7.33 -3.99
C CYS A 6 11.86 -6.32 -5.14
N ASN A 7 11.57 -5.04 -4.91
CA ASN A 7 11.62 -3.95 -5.90
C ASN A 7 10.71 -4.14 -7.14
N ALA A 8 9.90 -5.20 -7.19
CA ALA A 8 8.92 -5.40 -8.25
C ALA A 8 7.82 -4.34 -8.20
N VAL A 9 7.18 -4.08 -9.35
CA VAL A 9 6.02 -3.20 -9.43
C VAL A 9 4.84 -3.86 -8.72
N MET A 10 4.20 -3.13 -7.81
CA MET A 10 2.99 -3.60 -7.13
C MET A 10 1.75 -3.20 -7.91
N ARG A 11 0.77 -4.10 -7.97
CA ARG A 11 -0.57 -3.79 -8.48
C ARG A 11 -1.41 -3.10 -7.41
N LEU A 12 -2.31 -2.24 -7.85
CA LEU A 12 -3.38 -1.74 -6.99
C LEU A 12 -4.39 -2.89 -6.84
N ASP A 13 -4.57 -3.37 -5.62
CA ASP A 13 -5.47 -4.46 -5.29
C ASP A 13 -6.86 -3.91 -4.95
N ASP A 14 -6.91 -2.91 -4.07
CA ASP A 14 -8.16 -2.28 -3.65
C ASP A 14 -7.99 -0.78 -3.37
N LYS A 15 -9.11 -0.06 -3.39
CA LYS A 15 -9.18 1.36 -3.11
C LYS A 15 -10.49 1.73 -2.43
N ASP A 16 -10.38 2.13 -1.17
CA ASP A 16 -11.49 2.66 -0.40
C ASP A 16 -11.49 4.19 -0.41
N VAL A 17 -12.64 4.76 -0.77
CA VAL A 17 -12.85 6.21 -0.78
C VAL A 17 -13.86 6.57 0.30
N ASP A 18 -13.38 7.24 1.33
CA ASP A 18 -14.20 7.78 2.41
C ASP A 18 -14.38 9.31 2.26
N TYR A 19 -15.31 9.91 3.00
CA TYR A 19 -15.59 11.34 2.94
C TYR A 19 -14.41 12.22 3.41
N ARG A 20 -13.39 11.66 4.07
CA ARG A 20 -12.17 12.38 4.51
C ARG A 20 -10.89 11.87 3.87
N TYR A 21 -10.84 10.58 3.55
CA TYR A 21 -9.60 9.88 3.20
C TYR A 21 -9.78 8.99 1.98
N ILE A 22 -8.67 8.68 1.35
CA ILE A 22 -8.59 7.70 0.27
C ILE A 22 -7.53 6.69 0.66
N ASP A 23 -7.95 5.47 0.89
CA ASP A 23 -7.10 4.35 1.26
C ASP A 23 -6.81 3.54 -0.01
N TYR A 24 -5.54 3.25 -0.27
CA TYR A 24 -5.09 2.45 -1.39
C TYR A 24 -4.37 1.22 -0.85
N TYR A 25 -4.79 0.04 -1.29
CA TYR A 25 -4.14 -1.22 -0.96
C TYR A 25 -3.42 -1.73 -2.20
N TYR A 26 -2.12 -1.98 -2.06
CA TYR A 26 -1.27 -2.53 -3.11
C TYR A 26 -0.79 -3.91 -2.70
N ALA A 27 -0.78 -4.82 -3.67
CA ALA A 27 -0.24 -6.17 -3.50
C ALA A 27 0.95 -6.38 -4.46
N CYS A 28 1.97 -7.09 -4.00
CA CYS A 28 3.09 -7.53 -4.81
C CYS A 28 2.91 -9.00 -5.17
N ASP A 29 2.65 -9.29 -6.44
CA ASP A 29 2.45 -10.67 -6.90
C ASP A 29 3.74 -11.51 -6.92
N ASN A 30 4.90 -10.87 -6.80
CA ASN A 30 6.20 -11.57 -6.83
C ASN A 30 6.61 -12.13 -5.46
N CYS A 31 6.24 -11.46 -4.37
CA CYS A 31 6.67 -11.84 -3.02
C CYS A 31 5.53 -11.76 -2.00
N ASN A 32 4.26 -11.72 -2.45
CA ASN A 32 3.06 -11.60 -1.61
C ASN A 32 3.10 -10.51 -0.52
N SER A 33 4.01 -9.55 -0.62
CA SER A 33 4.06 -8.41 0.28
C SER A 33 2.97 -7.41 -0.11
N SER A 34 2.44 -6.68 0.85
CA SER A 34 1.40 -5.67 0.65
C SER A 34 1.84 -4.29 1.12
N CYS A 35 1.15 -3.27 0.64
CA CYS A 35 1.37 -1.90 1.04
C CYS A 35 0.05 -1.16 1.14
N TYR A 36 -0.17 -0.51 2.27
CA TYR A 36 -1.29 0.35 2.53
C TYR A 36 -0.86 1.82 2.44
N VAL A 37 -1.56 2.61 1.64
CA VAL A 37 -1.33 4.05 1.48
C VAL A 37 -2.60 4.82 1.78
N LYS A 38 -2.60 5.59 2.87
CA LYS A 38 -3.68 6.52 3.21
C LYS A 38 -3.36 7.91 2.67
N LYS A 39 -4.28 8.48 1.89
CA LYS A 39 -4.22 9.85 1.39
C LYS A 39 -5.39 10.68 1.92
N ASN A 40 -5.21 12.00 2.00
CA ASN A 40 -6.33 12.92 2.24
C ASN A 40 -7.08 13.24 0.93
N LYS A 41 -8.19 13.99 1.03
CA LYS A 41 -8.94 14.50 -0.14
C LYS A 41 -8.11 15.33 -1.15
N GLN A 42 -7.05 15.98 -0.70
CA GLN A 42 -6.10 16.71 -1.56
C GLN A 42 -5.06 15.78 -2.21
N LYS A 43 -5.25 14.45 -2.12
CA LYS A 43 -4.34 13.42 -2.64
C LYS A 43 -2.93 13.46 -2.02
N LYS A 44 -2.75 14.13 -0.88
CA LYS A 44 -1.49 14.10 -0.10
C LYS A 44 -1.43 12.81 0.71
N VAL A 45 -0.27 12.16 0.71
CA VAL A 45 -0.02 10.94 1.51
C VAL A 45 0.06 11.32 2.98
N ILE A 46 -0.77 10.66 3.81
CA ILE A 46 -0.77 10.81 5.27
C ILE A 46 0.01 9.67 5.91
N ARG A 47 -0.16 8.44 5.41
CA ARG A 47 0.45 7.24 5.98
C ARG A 47 0.77 6.24 4.88
N VAL A 48 1.91 5.58 5.02
CA VAL A 48 2.30 4.41 4.24
C VAL A 48 2.68 3.31 5.22
N VAL A 49 2.09 2.14 5.09
CA VAL A 49 2.44 0.94 5.87
C VAL A 49 2.82 -0.14 4.88
N TRP A 50 3.93 -0.79 5.13
CA TRP A 50 4.43 -1.90 4.34
C TRP A 50 4.31 -3.17 5.16
N THR A 51 3.83 -4.24 4.55
CA THR A 51 3.66 -5.52 5.21
C THR A 51 4.25 -6.61 4.34
N ASP A 52 5.03 -7.52 4.91
CA ASP A 52 5.52 -8.69 4.18
C ASP A 52 4.45 -9.80 4.05
N GLU A 53 4.81 -10.92 3.41
CA GLU A 53 3.95 -12.09 3.27
C GLU A 53 3.52 -12.72 4.62
N ASP A 54 4.29 -12.49 5.69
CA ASP A 54 4.03 -12.99 7.04
C ASP A 54 3.16 -12.02 7.87
N GLY A 55 2.72 -10.91 7.29
CA GLY A 55 1.93 -9.90 8.00
C GLY A 55 2.76 -8.96 8.89
N ARG A 56 4.10 -8.98 8.78
CA ARG A 56 4.98 -8.11 9.59
C ARG A 56 5.18 -6.77 8.92
N CYS A 57 5.14 -5.70 9.72
CA CYS A 57 5.40 -4.36 9.24
C CYS A 57 6.88 -4.20 8.84
N LEU A 58 7.14 -3.85 7.58
CA LEU A 58 8.46 -3.50 7.08
C LEU A 58 8.73 -2.02 7.40
N ASN A 59 9.60 -1.76 8.37
CA ASN A 59 10.05 -0.41 8.71
C ASN A 59 10.77 0.26 7.51
#